data_AF-A0A951PRB1-F1
#
_entry.id   AF-A0A951PRB1-F1
#
_cell.length_a   1.000
_cell.length_b   1.000
_cell.length_c   1.000
_cell.angle_alpha   90.00
_cell.angle_beta   90.00
_cell.angle_gamma   90.00
#
_symmetry.space_group_name_H-M   'P 1'
#
loop_
_entity.id
_entity.type
_entity.pdbx_description
1 polymer ?
#
loop_
_entity_poly.entity_id
_entity_poly.type
_entity_poly.pdbx_seq_one_letter_code
_entity_poly.pdbx_strand_id
1 'polypeptide(L)'
;MTKCNFELIKLRTEVALQQVLVEHGHQPRVYGRECPFCHSTDFVKCGMENGKQRYLCCSCKRRFNERPVFECDCLAVGQSPKCQDCPQFQSIMQAAKQRVKELADWSVEQLQGVLPQPPQQK
;
A
#
# COMPACT_ATOMS: atom_id res chain seq x y z
N MET A 1 -2.83 8.93 -33.33
CA MET A 1 -3.43 7.83 -32.53
C MET A 1 -3.75 8.36 -31.13
N THR A 2 -4.86 7.92 -30.53
CA THR A 2 -4.99 7.59 -29.08
C THR A 2 -4.96 8.70 -28.01
N LYS A 3 -5.82 9.74 -28.08
CA LYS A 3 -6.23 10.48 -26.85
C LYS A 3 -7.33 9.74 -26.08
N CYS A 4 -8.39 9.28 -26.76
CA CYS A 4 -9.50 8.56 -26.11
C CYS A 4 -9.08 7.26 -25.42
N ASN A 5 -8.14 6.50 -25.99
CA ASN A 5 -7.72 5.22 -25.40
C ASN A 5 -6.88 5.43 -24.14
N PHE A 6 -6.00 6.44 -24.11
CA PHE A 6 -5.21 6.76 -22.93
C PHE A 6 -6.08 7.24 -21.76
N GLU A 7 -7.05 8.12 -22.03
CA GLU A 7 -7.97 8.58 -20.98
C GLU A 7 -8.88 7.46 -20.47
N LEU A 8 -9.32 6.56 -21.34
CA LEU A 8 -10.11 5.40 -20.95
C LEU A 8 -9.33 4.44 -20.05
N ILE A 9 -8.05 4.19 -20.38
CA ILE A 9 -7.15 3.38 -19.54
C ILE A 9 -6.96 4.04 -18.18
N LYS A 10 -6.74 5.36 -18.15
CA LYS A 10 -6.61 6.13 -16.92
C LYS A 10 -7.88 6.02 -16.05
N LEU A 11 -9.06 6.19 -16.67
CA LEU A 11 -10.36 6.11 -15.99
C LEU A 11 -10.59 4.72 -15.39
N ARG A 12 -10.29 3.65 -16.14
CA ARG A 12 -10.37 2.26 -15.62
C ARG A 12 -9.45 2.04 -14.44
N THR A 13 -8.25 2.59 -14.50
CA THR A 13 -7.25 2.48 -13.42
C THR A 13 -7.74 3.21 -12.16
N GLU A 14 -8.32 4.40 -12.32
CA GLU A 14 -8.87 5.19 -11.22
C GLU A 14 -10.06 4.49 -10.55
N VAL A 15 -11.03 4.02 -11.34
CA VAL A 15 -12.18 3.24 -10.84
C VAL A 15 -11.72 1.98 -10.11
N ALA A 16 -10.80 1.23 -10.72
CA ALA A 16 -10.26 0.00 -10.13
C ALA A 16 -9.59 0.25 -8.78
N LEU A 17 -8.75 1.29 -8.68
CA LEU A 17 -8.08 1.66 -7.44
C LEU A 17 -9.10 2.05 -6.36
N GLN A 18 -10.09 2.87 -6.70
CA GLN A 18 -11.11 3.30 -5.74
C GLN A 18 -11.95 2.13 -5.22
N GLN A 19 -12.42 1.24 -6.11
CA GLN A 19 -13.19 0.06 -5.71
C GLN A 19 -12.40 -0.83 -4.75
N VAL A 20 -11.13 -1.09 -5.06
CA VAL A 20 -10.26 -1.91 -4.24
C VAL A 20 -9.97 -1.25 -2.88
N LEU A 21 -9.77 0.07 -2.85
CA LEU A 21 -9.58 0.80 -1.60
C LEU A 21 -10.81 0.75 -0.69
N VAL A 22 -12.02 0.86 -1.26
CA VAL A 22 -13.28 0.72 -0.52
C VAL A 22 -13.47 -0.70 0.01
N GLU A 23 -13.20 -1.72 -0.81
CA GLU A 23 -13.35 -3.14 -0.45
C GLU A 23 -12.36 -3.59 0.63
N HIS A 24 -11.09 -3.20 0.53
CA HIS A 24 -10.06 -3.66 1.44
C HIS A 24 -10.05 -2.93 2.79
N GLY A 25 -10.67 -1.75 2.87
CA GLY A 25 -10.74 -0.94 4.07
C GLY A 25 -9.38 -0.36 4.51
N HIS A 26 -9.42 0.80 5.14
CA HIS A 26 -8.27 1.42 5.77
C HIS A 26 -7.96 0.71 7.09
N GLN A 27 -7.29 -0.42 7.04
CA GLN A 27 -6.67 -0.99 8.23
C GLN A 27 -5.17 -0.75 8.15
N PRO A 28 -4.62 0.23 8.91
CA PRO A 28 -3.18 0.35 9.06
C PRO A 28 -2.68 -0.94 9.70
N ARG A 29 -2.10 -1.82 8.89
CA ARG A 29 -1.49 -3.04 9.39
C ARG A 29 -0.05 -2.73 9.78
N VAL A 30 0.25 -2.95 11.06
CA VAL A 30 1.58 -2.75 11.64
C VAL A 30 2.56 -3.75 11.02
N TYR A 31 3.49 -3.24 10.21
CA TYR A 31 4.56 -4.03 9.60
C TYR A 31 5.85 -3.24 9.70
N GLY A 32 6.73 -3.54 10.65
CA GLY A 32 7.99 -2.80 10.70
C GLY A 32 9.23 -3.55 10.26
N ARG A 33 10.16 -2.71 9.81
CA ARG A 33 11.52 -3.02 9.38
C ARG A 33 12.52 -1.95 9.86
N GLU A 34 12.34 -1.33 11.02
CA GLU A 34 13.25 -0.29 11.57
C GLU A 34 13.69 -0.52 13.04
N CYS A 35 14.96 -0.24 13.35
CA CYS A 35 15.49 -0.28 14.71
C CYS A 35 14.79 0.77 15.61
N PRO A 36 14.30 0.42 16.81
CA PRO A 36 13.57 1.35 17.69
C PRO A 36 14.43 2.47 18.27
N PHE A 37 15.76 2.39 18.15
CA PHE A 37 16.68 3.38 18.72
C PHE A 37 17.24 4.37 17.70
N CYS A 38 17.30 3.98 16.42
CA CYS A 38 17.95 4.79 15.40
C CYS A 38 17.22 4.78 14.04
N HIS A 39 16.05 4.13 13.97
CA HIS A 39 15.20 4.02 12.78
C HIS A 39 15.88 3.40 11.54
N SER A 40 17.08 2.81 11.69
CA SER A 40 17.76 2.11 10.60
C SER A 40 17.02 0.83 10.24
N THR A 41 16.92 0.56 8.95
CA THR A 41 16.36 -0.69 8.42
C THR A 41 17.37 -1.85 8.39
N ASP A 42 18.63 -1.56 8.74
CA ASP A 42 19.71 -2.53 8.72
C ASP A 42 19.87 -3.18 10.11
N PHE A 43 19.31 -4.38 10.25
CA PHE A 43 19.45 -5.22 11.42
C PHE A 43 19.35 -6.71 11.08
N VAL A 44 19.97 -7.54 11.92
CA VAL A 44 20.00 -8.99 11.76
C VAL A 44 19.36 -9.68 12.95
N LYS A 45 18.83 -10.89 12.72
CA LYS A 45 18.36 -11.77 13.80
C LYS A 45 19.57 -12.31 14.57
N CYS A 46 19.58 -12.20 15.90
CA CYS A 46 20.71 -12.59 16.75
C CYS A 46 20.29 -13.51 17.91
N GLY A 47 19.50 -14.53 17.59
CA GLY A 47 19.02 -15.54 18.54
C GLY A 47 17.69 -15.18 19.19
N MET A 48 17.39 -15.85 20.30
CA MET A 48 16.13 -15.73 21.05
C MET A 48 16.41 -15.31 22.49
N GLU A 49 15.50 -14.55 23.09
CA GLU A 49 15.54 -14.18 24.51
C GLU A 49 14.13 -14.16 25.07
N ASN A 50 13.91 -14.89 26.17
CA ASN A 50 12.60 -15.01 26.82
C ASN A 50 11.47 -15.41 25.85
N GLY A 51 11.79 -16.30 24.90
CA GLY A 51 10.85 -16.75 23.86
C GLY A 51 10.58 -15.73 22.75
N LYS A 52 11.17 -14.53 22.79
CA LYS A 52 11.05 -13.51 21.73
C LYS A 52 12.29 -13.52 20.83
N GLN A 53 12.07 -13.24 19.55
CA GLN A 53 13.17 -13.02 18.60
C GLN A 53 13.98 -11.80 19.02
N ARG A 54 15.30 -11.96 19.14
CA ARG A 54 16.23 -10.85 19.36
C ARG A 54 16.81 -10.38 18.03
N TYR A 55 16.94 -9.08 17.88
CA TYR A 55 17.53 -8.41 16.72
C TYR A 55 18.72 -7.54 17.15
N LEU A 56 19.71 -7.39 16.27
CA LEU A 56 20.85 -6.50 16.43
C LEU A 56 20.84 -5.48 15.28
N CYS A 57 20.75 -4.19 15.61
CA CYS A 57 20.91 -3.15 14.60
C CYS A 57 22.36 -3.05 14.13
N CYS A 58 22.59 -3.13 12.82
CA CYS A 58 23.90 -3.00 12.22
C CYS A 58 24.41 -1.55 12.28
N SER A 59 23.52 -0.55 12.30
CA SER A 59 23.90 0.87 12.35
C SER A 59 24.25 1.33 13.77
N CYS A 60 23.36 1.15 14.76
CA CYS A 60 23.60 1.64 16.12
C CYS A 60 24.13 0.58 17.09
N LYS A 61 24.28 -0.68 16.65
CA LYS A 61 24.77 -1.83 17.44
C LYS A 61 23.94 -2.18 18.68
N ARG A 62 22.79 -1.54 18.87
CA ARG A 62 21.86 -1.87 19.96
C ARG A 62 21.04 -3.11 19.62
N ARG A 63 20.73 -3.89 20.67
CA ARG A 63 19.88 -5.06 20.60
C ARG A 63 18.45 -4.67 20.99
N PHE A 64 17.48 -5.28 20.34
CA PHE A 64 16.07 -5.08 20.65
C PHE A 64 15.29 -6.36 20.37
N ASN A 65 14.19 -6.53 21.10
CA ASN A 65 13.31 -7.70 21.02
C ASN A 65 11.92 -7.32 20.52
N GLU A 66 11.66 -6.02 20.43
CA GLU A 66 10.47 -5.47 19.79
C GLU A 66 10.55 -5.78 18.31
N ARG A 67 9.46 -6.33 17.76
CA ARG A 67 9.33 -6.36 16.31
C ARG A 67 9.27 -4.90 15.87
N PRO A 68 10.16 -4.43 14.99
CA PRO A 68 10.06 -3.09 14.45
C PRO A 68 8.65 -2.77 14.00
N VAL A 69 8.26 -1.50 14.13
CA VAL A 69 6.94 -1.00 13.73
C VAL A 69 7.11 0.12 12.70
N PHE A 70 6.45 -0.02 11.56
CA PHE A 70 6.11 1.11 10.69
C PHE A 70 4.59 1.09 10.51
N GLU A 71 3.98 2.25 10.63
CA GLU A 71 2.58 2.48 10.30
C GLU A 71 2.51 2.93 8.84
N CYS A 72 2.00 2.05 7.97
CA CYS A 72 1.68 2.45 6.60
C CYS A 72 0.31 3.12 6.60
N ASP A 73 0.32 4.44 6.55
CA ASP A 73 -0.86 5.25 6.22
C ASP A 73 -0.86 5.55 4.72
N CYS A 74 -0.79 4.49 3.91
CA CYS A 74 -0.63 4.60 2.46
C CYS A 74 -1.99 4.80 1.76
N LEU A 75 -2.73 5.84 2.18
CA LEU A 75 -4.07 6.20 1.67
C LEU A 75 -4.06 6.57 0.18
N ALA A 76 -2.91 7.06 -0.30
CA ALA A 76 -2.73 7.51 -1.68
C ALA A 76 -1.57 6.76 -2.35
N VAL A 77 -1.90 6.06 -3.43
CA VAL A 77 -0.95 5.31 -4.25
C VAL A 77 0.15 6.24 -4.77
N GLY A 78 1.41 5.92 -4.49
CA GLY A 78 2.57 6.58 -5.09
C GLY A 78 3.08 7.85 -4.41
N GLN A 79 2.56 8.25 -3.24
CA GLN A 79 3.06 9.45 -2.53
C GLN A 79 4.38 9.26 -1.78
N SER A 80 4.76 8.02 -1.44
CA SER A 80 6.03 7.74 -0.78
C SER A 80 6.67 6.46 -1.32
N PRO A 81 8.00 6.45 -1.59
CA PRO A 81 8.72 5.25 -1.99
C PRO A 81 8.62 4.15 -0.92
N LYS A 82 8.45 4.52 0.36
CA LYS A 82 8.25 3.55 1.45
C LYS A 82 6.98 2.70 1.28
N CYS A 83 5.99 3.19 0.52
CA CYS A 83 4.77 2.45 0.24
C CYS A 83 4.99 1.29 -0.74
N GLN A 84 6.01 1.34 -1.61
CA GLN A 84 6.26 0.27 -2.58
C GLN A 84 6.55 -1.07 -1.89
N ASP A 85 7.25 -1.04 -0.76
CA ASP A 85 7.59 -2.24 0.02
C ASP A 85 6.52 -2.64 1.05
N CYS A 86 5.42 -1.89 1.12
CA CYS A 86 4.32 -2.22 2.02
C CYS A 86 3.54 -3.42 1.49
N PRO A 87 3.40 -4.52 2.26
CA PRO A 87 2.63 -5.70 1.85
C PRO A 87 1.17 -5.39 1.53
N GLN A 88 0.56 -4.47 2.29
CA GLN A 88 -0.81 -4.03 2.04
C GLN A 88 -0.92 -3.26 0.72
N PHE A 89 0.02 -2.36 0.45
CA PHE A 89 0.07 -1.64 -0.81
C PHE A 89 0.27 -2.61 -1.99
N GLN A 90 1.16 -3.61 -1.86
CA GLN A 90 1.35 -4.65 -2.86
C GLN A 90 0.06 -5.45 -3.11
N SER A 91 -0.67 -5.81 -2.05
CA SER A 91 -1.96 -6.49 -2.18
C SER A 91 -2.99 -5.61 -2.90
N ILE A 92 -3.09 -4.33 -2.54
CA ILE A 92 -3.97 -3.35 -3.19
C ILE A 92 -3.61 -3.22 -4.67
N MET A 93 -2.32 -3.11 -5.00
CA MET A 93 -1.87 -2.99 -6.39
C MET A 93 -2.16 -4.26 -7.20
N GLN A 94 -2.02 -5.44 -6.62
CA GLN A 94 -2.38 -6.70 -7.27
C GLN A 94 -3.89 -6.80 -7.53
N ALA A 95 -4.71 -6.46 -6.53
CA ALA A 95 -6.16 -6.42 -6.66
C ALA A 95 -6.60 -5.38 -7.70
N ALA A 96 -6.02 -4.18 -7.69
CA ALA A 96 -6.31 -3.13 -8.66
C ALA A 96 -5.94 -3.55 -10.08
N LYS A 97 -4.79 -4.21 -10.26
CA LYS A 97 -4.39 -4.77 -11.56
C LYS A 97 -5.39 -5.81 -12.07
N GLN A 98 -5.95 -6.62 -11.18
CA GLN A 98 -6.97 -7.59 -11.55
C GLN A 98 -8.28 -6.89 -11.93
N ARG A 99 -8.70 -5.90 -11.14
CA ARG A 99 -9.92 -5.11 -11.40
C ARG A 99 -9.86 -4.34 -12.73
N VAL A 100 -8.70 -3.78 -13.10
CA VAL A 100 -8.51 -3.14 -14.42
C VAL A 100 -8.78 -4.11 -15.57
N LYS A 101 -8.42 -5.39 -15.43
CA LYS A 101 -8.71 -6.41 -16.46
C LYS A 101 -10.21 -6.69 -16.56
N GLU A 102 -10.91 -6.70 -15.43
CA GLU A 102 -12.37 -6.88 -15.40
C GLU A 102 -13.11 -5.70 -16.05
N LEU A 103 -12.53 -4.49 -15.98
CA LEU A 103 -13.05 -3.27 -16.60
C LEU A 103 -12.61 -3.08 -18.06
N ALA A 104 -11.89 -4.04 -18.66
CA ALA A 104 -11.29 -3.89 -20.00
C ALA A 104 -12.32 -3.63 -21.11
N ASP A 105 -13.54 -4.15 -20.95
CA ASP A 105 -14.63 -4.03 -21.93
C ASP A 105 -15.62 -2.90 -21.59
N TRP A 106 -15.40 -2.17 -20.49
CA TRP A 106 -16.32 -1.13 -20.04
C TRP A 106 -16.14 0.17 -20.83
N SER A 107 -17.27 0.78 -21.17
CA SER A 107 -17.38 2.11 -21.78
C SER A 107 -17.19 3.23 -20.76
N VAL A 108 -17.03 4.47 -21.24
CA VAL A 108 -16.85 5.65 -20.39
C VAL A 108 -18.07 5.89 -19.51
N GLU A 109 -19.27 5.75 -20.07
CA GLU A 109 -20.53 5.97 -19.36
C GLU A 109 -20.70 4.96 -18.22
N GLN A 110 -20.35 3.69 -18.45
CA GLN A 110 -20.37 2.66 -17.42
C GLN A 110 -19.40 2.97 -16.29
N LEU A 111 -18.17 3.42 -16.60
CA LEU A 111 -17.15 3.76 -15.62
C LEU A 111 -17.52 4.99 -14.79
N GLN A 112 -18.15 6.01 -15.39
CA GLN A 112 -18.62 7.19 -14.67
C GLN A 112 -19.76 6.88 -13.70
N GLY A 113 -20.59 5.88 -14.00
CA GLY A 113 -21.69 5.46 -13.12
C GLY A 113 -21.26 4.77 -11.82
N VAL A 114 -20.01 4.26 -11.75
CA VAL A 114 -19.47 3.59 -10.55
C VAL A 114 -18.48 4.44 -9.75
N LEU A 115 -18.08 5.62 -10.25
CA LEU A 115 -17.28 6.55 -9.45
C LEU A 115 -18.13 7.11 -8.30
N PRO A 116 -17.67 7.03 -7.03
CA PRO A 116 -18.29 7.79 -5.96
C PRO A 116 -18.19 9.27 -6.31
N GLN A 117 -19.33 9.95 -6.40
CA GLN A 117 -19.39 11.38 -6.61
C GLN A 117 -18.62 12.07 -5.48
N PRO A 118 -17.75 13.06 -5.75
CA PRO A 118 -17.10 13.82 -4.69
C PRO A 118 -18.20 14.38 -3.77
N PRO A 119 -17.99 14.42 -2.44
CA PRO A 119 -18.98 14.95 -1.52
C PRO A 119 -19.33 16.36 -1.96
N GLN A 120 -20.58 16.55 -2.38
CA GLN A 120 -21.08 17.87 -2.73
C GLN A 120 -21.06 18.71 -1.45
N GLN A 121 -20.13 19.66 -1.40
CA GLN A 121 -20.11 20.69 -0.37
C GLN A 121 -21.40 21.50 -0.53
N LYS A 122 -22.31 21.32 0.42
CA LYS A 122 -23.47 22.19 0.63
C LYS A 122 -23.05 23.46 1.34
#